data_AF-A0A1Z8NLG7-F1
#
_entry.id   AF-A0A1Z8NLG7-F1
#
_cell.length_a   1.000
_cell.length_b   1.000
_cell.length_c   1.000
_cell.angle_alpha   90.00
_cell.angle_beta   90.00
_cell.angle_gamma   90.00
#
_symmetry.space_group_name_H-M   'P 1'
#
loop_
_entity.id
_entity.type
_entity.pdbx_description
1 polymer ?
#
loop_
_entity_poly.entity_id
_entity_poly.type
_entity_poly.pdbx_seq_one_letter_code
_entity_poly.pdbx_strand_id
1 'polypeptide(L)'
;MFDQYHWKYRLLIYYYDHSDKNNKDLIKSEKFISKNKDAVDERKIIFLPIYNIDSTWNLADIFNKNGFGFYLIGLDGQIKKFSKKISLLDNLFSIIDNMPMRQSEIKNYVPTQ
;
A
#
# COMPACT_ATOMS: atom_id res chain seq x y z
N MET A 1 -4.79 10.87 9.82
CA MET A 1 -5.56 9.70 9.29
C MET A 1 -4.72 8.43 9.24
N PHE A 2 -3.48 8.49 8.75
CA PHE A 2 -2.64 7.28 8.61
C PHE A 2 -1.86 6.89 9.87
N ASP A 3 -1.80 7.77 10.87
CA ASP A 3 -1.03 7.54 12.10
C ASP A 3 -1.50 6.31 12.89
N GLN A 4 -2.79 5.96 12.80
CA GLN A 4 -3.36 4.75 13.41
C GLN A 4 -2.79 3.44 12.84
N TYR A 5 -2.20 3.50 11.64
CA TYR A 5 -1.58 2.35 10.97
C TYR A 5 -0.08 2.28 11.21
N HIS A 6 0.51 3.34 11.76
CA HIS A 6 1.95 3.41 12.03
C HIS A 6 2.36 2.27 12.96
N TRP A 7 3.50 1.65 12.64
CA TRP A 7 4.04 0.44 13.27
C TRP A 7 3.15 -0.82 13.22
N LYS A 8 1.93 -0.73 12.68
CA LYS A 8 0.96 -1.84 12.68
C LYS A 8 0.66 -2.39 11.29
N TYR A 9 0.50 -1.53 10.29
CA TYR A 9 0.13 -1.93 8.92
C TYR A 9 0.91 -1.14 7.87
N ARG A 10 1.15 -1.78 6.73
CA ARG A 10 1.64 -1.15 5.49
C ARG A 10 0.41 -0.76 4.67
N LEU A 11 0.41 0.41 4.06
CA LEU A 11 -0.73 0.86 3.27
C LEU A 11 -0.40 0.75 1.79
N LEU A 12 -1.27 0.10 1.04
CA LEU A 12 -1.30 0.20 -0.42
C LEU A 12 -2.46 1.12 -0.78
N ILE A 13 -2.15 2.39 -1.01
CA ILE A 13 -3.15 3.38 -1.38
C ILE A 13 -3.24 3.44 -2.90
N TYR A 14 -4.45 3.41 -3.43
CA TYR A 14 -4.71 3.72 -4.83
C TYR A 14 -5.51 5.02 -4.89
N TYR A 15 -4.83 6.11 -5.26
CA TYR A 15 -5.45 7.40 -5.48
C TYR A 15 -5.91 7.50 -6.93
N TYR A 16 -7.22 7.57 -7.15
CA TYR A 16 -7.81 7.51 -8.48
C TYR A 16 -8.74 8.68 -8.78
N ASP A 17 -8.95 8.93 -10.07
CA ASP A 17 -9.92 9.90 -10.54
C ASP A 17 -11.34 9.32 -10.43
N HIS A 18 -12.19 9.93 -9.60
CA HIS A 18 -13.58 9.51 -9.41
C HIS A 18 -14.40 9.56 -10.72
N SER A 19 -13.96 10.38 -11.68
CA SER A 19 -14.61 10.53 -12.99
C SER A 19 -14.42 9.30 -13.87
N ASP A 20 -13.41 8.47 -13.61
CA ASP A 20 -13.18 7.20 -14.31
C ASP A 20 -14.13 6.11 -13.79
N LYS A 21 -15.32 6.04 -14.39
CA LYS A 21 -16.36 5.04 -14.08
C LYS A 21 -15.92 3.60 -14.35
N ASN A 22 -14.90 3.40 -15.18
CA ASN A 22 -14.41 2.09 -15.60
C ASN A 22 -13.01 1.85 -15.03
N ASN A 23 -12.78 2.25 -13.78
CA ASN A 23 -11.49 2.13 -13.08
C ASN A 23 -11.03 0.67 -12.98
N LYS A 24 -10.48 0.15 -14.08
CA LYS A 24 -10.04 -1.24 -14.25
C LYS A 24 -8.93 -1.56 -13.26
N ASP A 25 -8.14 -0.57 -12.90
CA ASP A 25 -7.02 -0.74 -11.99
C ASP A 25 -7.50 -0.92 -10.54
N LEU A 26 -8.59 -0.26 -10.13
CA LEU A 26 -9.26 -0.54 -8.85
C LEU A 26 -9.72 -2.01 -8.79
N ILE A 27 -10.50 -2.45 -9.78
CA ILE A 27 -11.06 -3.81 -9.83
C ILE A 27 -9.95 -4.87 -9.84
N LYS A 28 -8.89 -4.64 -10.62
CA LYS A 28 -7.74 -5.54 -10.67
C LYS A 28 -6.99 -5.57 -9.33
N SER A 29 -6.86 -4.43 -8.65
CA SER A 29 -6.21 -4.36 -7.34
C SER A 29 -7.01 -5.11 -6.28
N GLU A 30 -8.32 -4.93 -6.23
CA GLU A 30 -9.20 -5.68 -5.31
C GLU A 30 -9.14 -7.20 -5.56
N LYS A 31 -9.12 -7.61 -6.82
CA LYS A 31 -8.93 -9.02 -7.21
C LYS A 31 -7.56 -9.54 -6.80
N PHE A 32 -6.51 -8.75 -6.99
CA PHE A 32 -5.15 -9.11 -6.56
C PHE A 32 -5.08 -9.32 -5.05
N ILE A 33 -5.65 -8.41 -4.26
CA ILE A 33 -5.67 -8.50 -2.80
C ILE A 33 -6.45 -9.72 -2.35
N SER A 34 -7.65 -9.94 -2.90
CA SER A 34 -8.49 -11.10 -2.59
C SER A 34 -7.80 -12.43 -2.95
N LYS A 35 -7.14 -12.50 -4.11
CA LYS A 35 -6.44 -13.70 -4.57
C LYS A 35 -5.20 -14.04 -3.73
N ASN A 36 -4.54 -13.02 -3.16
CA ASN A 36 -3.30 -13.18 -2.41
C ASN A 36 -3.49 -12.90 -0.91
N LYS A 37 -4.66 -13.24 -0.36
CA LYS A 37 -5.07 -12.90 1.01
C LYS A 37 -4.01 -13.26 2.06
N ASP A 38 -3.48 -14.49 2.03
CA ASP A 38 -2.50 -14.94 3.03
C ASP A 38 -1.21 -14.12 2.97
N ALA A 39 -0.71 -13.84 1.75
CA ALA A 39 0.50 -13.04 1.54
C ALA A 39 0.31 -11.56 1.94
N VAL A 40 -0.91 -11.03 1.75
CA VAL A 40 -1.33 -9.69 2.18
C VAL A 40 -1.39 -9.61 3.70
N ASP A 41 -2.04 -10.59 4.34
CA ASP A 41 -2.25 -10.65 5.79
C ASP A 41 -0.90 -10.84 6.51
N GLU A 42 -0.04 -11.76 6.04
CA GLU A 42 1.32 -11.99 6.57
C GLU A 42 2.17 -10.71 6.55
N ARG A 43 2.04 -9.90 5.49
CA ARG A 43 2.77 -8.64 5.31
C ARG A 43 2.04 -7.45 5.91
N LYS A 44 0.92 -7.66 6.61
CA LYS A 44 0.12 -6.62 7.27
C LYS A 44 -0.24 -5.49 6.31
N ILE A 45 -0.65 -5.81 5.08
CA ILE A 45 -0.98 -4.82 4.05
C ILE A 45 -2.48 -4.49 4.13
N ILE A 46 -2.81 -3.20 4.14
CA ILE A 46 -4.18 -2.71 3.98
C ILE A 46 -4.27 -1.99 2.64
N PHE A 47 -5.22 -2.40 1.81
CA PHE A 47 -5.54 -1.70 0.57
C PHE A 47 -6.57 -0.59 0.82
N LEU A 48 -6.25 0.63 0.41
CA LEU A 48 -7.09 1.82 0.61
C LEU A 48 -7.29 2.57 -0.71
N PRO A 49 -8.41 2.36 -1.40
CA PRO A 49 -8.77 3.18 -2.55
C PRO A 49 -9.29 4.55 -2.07
N ILE A 50 -8.75 5.63 -2.62
CA ILE A 50 -9.15 7.00 -2.31
C ILE A 50 -9.34 7.80 -3.60
N TYR A 51 -10.26 8.76 -3.58
CA TYR A 51 -10.52 9.65 -4.73
C TYR A 51 -10.44 11.13 -4.36
N ASN A 52 -10.34 11.45 -3.07
CA ASN A 52 -10.09 12.79 -2.55
C ASN A 52 -8.87 12.76 -1.62
N ILE A 53 -8.18 13.89 -1.57
CA ILE A 53 -7.11 14.15 -0.61
C ILE A 53 -7.65 15.18 0.37
N ASP A 54 -7.50 14.91 1.66
CA ASP A 54 -7.75 15.89 2.70
C ASP A 54 -6.44 16.62 3.03
N SER A 55 -6.46 17.94 2.99
CA SER A 55 -5.30 18.80 3.25
C SER A 55 -4.72 18.64 4.64
N THR A 56 -5.48 18.08 5.59
CA THR A 56 -5.00 17.78 6.95
C THR A 56 -4.12 16.52 7.03
N TRP A 57 -4.02 15.74 5.96
CA TRP A 57 -3.20 14.54 5.95
C TRP A 57 -1.72 14.90 5.86
N ASN A 58 -0.89 14.26 6.70
CA ASN A 58 0.58 14.44 6.70
C ASN A 58 1.26 14.18 5.35
N LEU A 59 0.59 13.49 4.42
CA LEU A 59 1.10 13.16 3.09
C LEU A 59 0.39 13.93 1.95
N ALA A 60 -0.50 14.87 2.27
CA ALA A 60 -1.32 15.59 1.30
C ALA A 60 -0.46 16.26 0.21
N ASP A 61 0.64 16.92 0.59
CA ASP A 61 1.56 17.54 -0.36
C ASP A 61 2.14 16.56 -1.37
N ILE A 62 2.44 15.33 -0.93
CA ILE A 62 3.01 14.31 -1.81
C ILE A 62 1.95 13.79 -2.79
N PHE A 63 0.72 13.56 -2.32
CA PHE A 63 -0.38 13.18 -3.19
C PHE A 63 -0.71 14.28 -4.20
N ASN A 64 -0.74 15.54 -3.77
CA ASN A 64 -0.97 16.69 -4.65
C ASN A 64 0.14 16.84 -5.70
N LYS A 65 1.41 16.60 -5.33
CA LYS A 65 2.55 16.69 -6.24
C LYS A 65 2.60 15.55 -7.25
N ASN A 66 2.35 14.31 -6.82
CA ASN A 66 2.52 13.12 -7.66
C ASN A 66 1.23 12.77 -8.45
N GLY A 67 0.06 13.14 -7.93
CA GLY A 67 -1.25 12.92 -8.53
C GLY A 67 -1.74 11.48 -8.43
N PHE A 68 -2.70 11.11 -9.28
CA PHE A 68 -3.30 9.77 -9.28
C PHE A 68 -2.27 8.65 -9.50
N GLY A 69 -2.46 7.54 -8.80
CA GLY A 69 -1.61 6.36 -8.87
C GLY A 69 -1.60 5.56 -7.57
N PHE A 70 -0.67 4.61 -7.53
CA PHE A 70 -0.44 3.73 -6.39
C PHE A 70 0.68 4.26 -5.51
N TYR A 71 0.44 4.23 -4.20
CA TYR A 71 1.37 4.63 -3.16
C TYR A 71 1.51 3.48 -2.17
N LEU A 72 2.73 3.00 -2.01
CA LEU A 72 3.08 2.03 -0.97
C LEU A 72 3.68 2.78 0.21
N ILE A 73 3.03 2.69 1.38
CA ILE A 73 3.47 3.27 2.64
C ILE A 73 3.97 2.15 3.54
N GLY A 74 5.15 2.35 4.12
CA GLY A 74 5.77 1.41 5.06
C GLY A 74 5.15 1.45 6.45
N LEU A 75 5.61 0.54 7.32
CA LEU A 75 5.22 0.54 8.74
C LEU A 75 5.67 1.81 9.47
N ASP A 76 6.67 2.50 8.95
CA ASP A 76 7.18 3.77 9.45
C ASP A 76 6.42 4.99 8.91
N GLY A 77 5.26 4.79 8.28
CA GLY A 77 4.43 5.88 7.76
C GLY A 77 4.99 6.61 6.54
N GLN A 78 6.18 6.23 6.07
CA GLN A 78 6.83 6.86 4.93
C GLN A 78 6.45 6.19 3.61
N ILE A 79 6.38 6.98 2.53
CA ILE A 79 6.17 6.46 1.18
C ILE A 79 7.42 5.71 0.75
N LYS A 80 7.25 4.42 0.46
CA LYS A 80 8.30 3.50 -0.01
C LYS A 80 8.35 3.41 -1.53
N LYS A 81 7.19 3.54 -2.19
CA LYS A 81 7.12 3.56 -3.65
C LYS A 81 5.88 4.29 -4.13
N PHE A 82 6.03 5.02 -5.23
CA PHE A 82 4.94 5.58 -6.02
C PHE A 82 5.00 5.00 -7.44
N SER A 83 3.84 4.71 -8.03
CA SER A 83 3.73 4.26 -9.42
C SER A 83 2.37 4.62 -9.99
N LYS A 84 2.33 5.18 -11.20
CA LYS A 84 1.07 5.36 -11.94
C LYS A 84 0.57 4.06 -12.59
N LYS A 85 1.40 3.01 -12.63
CA LYS A 85 1.10 1.75 -13.30
C LYS A 85 0.75 0.67 -12.27
N ILE A 86 -0.29 -0.11 -12.59
CA ILE A 86 -0.70 -1.28 -11.81
C ILE A 86 0.37 -2.38 -11.73
N SER A 87 1.37 -2.38 -12.61
CA SER A 87 2.53 -3.29 -12.55
C SER A 87 3.34 -3.16 -11.25
N LEU A 88 3.03 -2.18 -10.40
CA LEU A 88 3.50 -2.15 -9.01
C LEU A 88 3.09 -3.43 -8.26
N LEU A 89 1.89 -3.95 -8.50
CA LEU A 89 1.34 -5.13 -7.83
C LEU A 89 2.18 -6.38 -8.10
N ASP A 90 2.71 -6.51 -9.32
CA ASP A 90 3.55 -7.64 -9.73
C ASP A 90 4.80 -7.78 -8.85
N ASN A 91 5.28 -6.67 -8.29
CA ASN A 91 6.48 -6.63 -7.45
C ASN A 91 6.19 -6.26 -5.99
N LEU A 92 4.91 -6.13 -5.59
CA LEU A 92 4.51 -5.59 -4.30
C LEU A 92 5.20 -6.30 -3.14
N PHE A 93 5.12 -7.63 -3.12
CA PHE A 93 5.68 -8.44 -2.04
C PHE A 93 7.19 -8.39 -2.02
N SER A 94 7.85 -8.41 -3.18
CA SER A 94 9.30 -8.28 -3.28
C SER A 94 9.79 -6.92 -2.76
N ILE A 95 9.08 -5.83 -3.06
CA ILE A 95 9.41 -4.50 -2.54
C ILE A 95 9.30 -4.50 -1.01
N ILE A 96 8.25 -5.12 -0.45
CA ILE A 96 8.03 -5.20 1.00
C ILE A 96 9.08 -6.09 1.68
N ASP A 97 9.41 -7.24 1.11
CA ASP A 97 10.36 -8.19 1.67
C ASP A 97 11.79 -7.64 1.68
N ASN A 98 12.09 -6.65 0.83
CA ASN A 98 13.34 -5.90 0.86
C ASN A 98 13.35 -4.75 1.90
N MET A 99 12.26 -4.49 2.62
CA MET A 99 12.23 -3.44 3.65
C MET A 99 12.93 -3.92 4.94
N PRO A 100 13.75 -3.09 5.60
CA PRO A 100 14.50 -3.51 6.79
C PRO A 100 13.63 -4.09 7.90
N MET A 101 12.48 -3.45 8.18
CA MET A 101 11.55 -3.94 9.19
C MET A 101 10.97 -5.31 8.84
N ARG A 102 10.70 -5.56 7.56
CA ARG A 102 10.20 -6.86 7.09
C ARG A 102 11.28 -7.94 7.22
N GLN A 103 12.52 -7.61 6.88
CA GLN A 103 13.65 -8.53 7.09
C GLN A 103 13.84 -8.89 8.57
N SER A 104 13.65 -7.93 9.48
CA SER A 104 13.66 -8.19 10.91
C SER A 104 12.50 -9.08 11.37
N GLU A 105 11.29 -8.87 10.85
CA GLU A 105 10.12 -9.74 11.11
C GLU A 105 10.42 -11.20 10.70
N ILE A 106 11.02 -11.41 9.52
CA ILE A 106 11.36 -12.75 9.01
C ILE A 106 12.46 -13.39 9.87
N LYS A 107 13.52 -12.63 10.21
CA LYS A 107 14.64 -13.14 11.03
C LYS A 107 14.21 -13.53 12.44
N ASN A 108 13.27 -12.80 13.02
CA ASN A 108 12.76 -13.03 14.37
C ASN A 108 11.54 -13.96 14.40
N TYR A 109 11.13 -14.51 13.25
CA TYR A 109 10.01 -15.44 13.19
C TYR A 109 10.42 -16.77 13.82
N VAL A 110 9.86 -17.06 15.00
CA VAL A 110 9.95 -18.39 15.63
C VAL A 110 8.63 -19.10 15.34
N PRO A 111 8.61 -20.22 14.61
CA PRO A 111 7.40 -21.02 14.45
C PRO A 111 7.00 -21.54 15.84
N THR A 112 5.83 -21.17 16.33
CA THR A 112 5.22 -21.86 17.47
C THR A 112 4.93 -23.30 17.04
N GLN A 113 5.62 -24.26 17.67
CA GLN A 113 5.35 -25.70 17.57
C GLN A 113 4.00 -26.05 18.20
#